data_AF-A0A7G8FS72-F1
#
_entry.id   AF-A0A7G8FS72-F1
#
_cell.length_a   1.000
_cell.length_b   1.000
_cell.length_c   1.000
_cell.angle_alpha   90.00
_cell.angle_beta   90.00
_cell.angle_gamma   90.00
#
_symmetry.space_group_name_H-M   'P 1'
#
loop_
_entity.id
_entity.type
_entity.pdbx_description
1 polymer ?
#
loop_
_entity_poly.entity_id
_entity_poly.type
_entity_poly.pdbx_seq_one_letter_code
_entity_poly.pdbx_strand_id
1 'polypeptide(L)'
;MTEATVNTANSDLRQAQAQAVIRAAYRQVFGNAHLMDEERCSSAESLYMNGDLNVQGLVTAFAQSDTYRRLFLDKNGPYRFVELNFKHLLGRAPHNQAELSEHVQRLANEGYEAEINSYTYSNEYLNAFGVDDVPAMRGNSSQLGQSNVSYTRSVAMDSGFAGFDGSNSSILLSSIGTNAAPAAGPKTPGPGNRDSKRYTITWTTASPVGVRRRSVQRTSAPYSSLTTSIQAIQKRGGRILSIANT
;
A
#
# COMPACT_ATOMS: atom_id res chain seq x y z
N MET A 1 33.67 -24.81 -32.45
CA MET A 1 32.64 -23.75 -32.56
C MET A 1 31.57 -23.81 -31.46
N THR A 2 31.65 -24.72 -30.49
CA THR A 2 30.60 -24.94 -29.47
C THR A 2 30.74 -24.05 -28.22
N GLU A 3 31.93 -23.60 -27.85
CA GLU A 3 32.15 -22.81 -26.63
C GLU A 3 31.67 -21.35 -26.72
N ALA A 4 31.77 -20.72 -27.89
CA ALA A 4 31.30 -19.35 -28.08
C ALA A 4 29.77 -19.26 -27.96
N THR A 5 29.04 -20.21 -28.55
CA THR A 5 27.56 -20.26 -28.51
C THR A 5 27.00 -20.50 -27.11
N VAL A 6 27.69 -21.30 -26.28
CA VAL A 6 27.28 -21.55 -24.88
C VAL A 6 27.46 -20.30 -24.01
N ASN A 7 28.51 -19.52 -24.24
CA ASN A 7 28.73 -18.26 -23.51
C ASN A 7 27.73 -17.16 -23.90
N THR A 8 27.34 -17.08 -25.17
CA THR A 8 26.31 -16.12 -25.63
C THR A 8 24.92 -16.50 -25.09
N ALA A 9 24.56 -17.78 -25.07
CA ALA A 9 23.28 -18.22 -24.49
C ALA A 9 23.19 -17.89 -22.98
N ASN A 10 24.30 -18.02 -22.25
CA ASN A 10 24.37 -17.65 -20.84
C ASN A 10 24.30 -16.13 -20.61
N SER A 11 24.83 -15.30 -21.52
CA SER A 11 24.69 -13.83 -21.43
C SER A 11 23.26 -13.39 -21.71
N ASP A 12 22.59 -14.00 -22.70
CA ASP A 12 21.21 -13.66 -23.05
C ASP A 12 20.24 -14.00 -21.91
N LEU A 13 20.43 -15.15 -21.26
CA LEU A 13 19.65 -15.56 -20.09
C LEU A 13 19.86 -14.62 -18.91
N ARG A 14 21.10 -14.19 -18.65
CA ARG A 14 21.41 -13.21 -17.60
C ARG A 14 20.77 -11.86 -17.88
N GLN A 15 20.80 -11.40 -19.12
CA GLN A 15 20.17 -10.14 -19.50
C GLN A 15 18.64 -10.21 -19.34
N ALA A 16 18.02 -11.33 -19.72
CA ALA A 16 16.60 -11.55 -19.52
C ALA A 16 16.22 -11.58 -18.02
N GLN A 17 17.03 -12.23 -17.18
CA GLN A 17 16.85 -12.26 -15.73
C GLN A 17 17.01 -10.86 -15.11
N ALA A 18 18.06 -10.14 -15.48
CA ALA A 18 18.29 -8.77 -15.00
C ALA A 18 17.13 -7.85 -15.40
N GLN A 19 16.62 -7.98 -16.63
CA GLN A 19 15.48 -7.19 -17.07
C GLN A 19 14.18 -7.57 -16.34
N ALA A 20 13.99 -8.84 -15.99
CA ALA A 20 12.87 -9.28 -15.16
C ALA A 20 12.94 -8.67 -13.75
N VAL A 21 14.13 -8.62 -13.14
CA VAL A 21 14.37 -7.97 -11.84
C VAL A 21 14.08 -6.48 -11.92
N ILE A 22 14.57 -5.77 -12.95
CA ILE A 22 14.30 -4.35 -13.16
C ILE A 22 12.77 -4.11 -13.24
N ARG A 23 12.05 -4.91 -14.04
CA ARG A 23 10.58 -4.80 -14.16
C ARG A 23 9.88 -5.04 -12.82
N ALA A 24 10.31 -6.02 -12.05
CA ALA A 24 9.77 -6.31 -10.73
C ALA A 24 10.04 -5.15 -9.75
N ALA A 25 11.25 -4.59 -9.76
CA ALA A 25 11.64 -3.44 -8.95
C ALA A 25 10.82 -2.20 -9.29
N TYR A 26 10.62 -1.90 -10.58
CA TYR A 26 9.71 -0.82 -11.00
C TYR A 26 8.30 -1.00 -10.47
N ARG A 27 7.76 -2.22 -10.61
CA ARG A 27 6.40 -2.51 -10.15
C ARG A 27 6.25 -2.36 -8.64
N GLN A 28 7.24 -2.83 -7.88
CA GLN A 28 7.23 -2.76 -6.43
C GLN A 28 7.41 -1.32 -5.92
N VAL A 29 8.49 -0.66 -6.33
CA VAL A 29 8.89 0.65 -5.81
C VAL A 29 7.86 1.70 -6.20
N PHE A 30 7.38 1.69 -7.44
CA PHE A 30 6.38 2.67 -7.89
C PHE A 30 4.94 2.22 -7.65
N GLY A 31 4.70 1.18 -6.85
CA GLY A 31 3.35 0.78 -6.45
C GLY A 31 2.42 0.44 -7.63
N ASN A 32 2.97 -0.20 -8.67
CA ASN A 32 2.29 -0.52 -9.92
C ASN A 32 1.87 0.73 -10.75
N ALA A 33 2.65 1.82 -10.67
CA ALA A 33 2.49 2.97 -11.56
C ALA A 33 2.74 2.60 -13.03
N HIS A 34 1.92 3.14 -13.92
CA HIS A 34 2.15 3.05 -15.36
C HIS A 34 3.08 4.19 -15.77
N LEU A 35 4.38 3.93 -15.69
CA LEU A 35 5.44 4.86 -16.07
C LEU A 35 5.60 4.90 -17.60
N MET A 36 5.79 6.09 -18.15
CA MET A 36 6.19 6.27 -19.55
C MET A 36 7.71 6.08 -19.68
N ASP A 37 8.19 5.80 -20.90
CA ASP A 37 9.62 5.54 -21.13
C ASP A 37 10.52 6.73 -20.74
N GLU A 38 10.02 7.96 -20.82
CA GLU A 38 10.73 9.18 -20.40
C GLU A 38 10.87 9.31 -18.87
N GLU A 39 9.98 8.67 -18.10
CA GLU A 39 9.97 8.74 -16.63
C GLU A 39 10.89 7.67 -16.00
N ARG A 40 11.44 6.76 -16.82
CA ARG A 40 12.32 5.68 -16.40
C ARG A 40 13.75 6.17 -16.14
N CYS A 41 14.38 5.57 -15.14
CA CYS A 41 15.74 5.92 -14.70
C CYS A 41 16.77 5.05 -15.44
N SER A 42 17.01 5.36 -16.72
CA SER A 42 17.92 4.60 -17.59
C SER A 42 19.36 4.49 -17.06
N SER A 43 19.83 5.49 -16.31
CA SER A 43 21.15 5.48 -15.67
C SER A 43 21.27 4.36 -14.62
N ALA A 44 20.31 4.25 -13.71
CA ALA A 44 20.28 3.21 -12.68
C ALA A 44 20.10 1.80 -13.28
N GLU A 45 19.27 1.67 -14.33
CA GLU A 45 19.12 0.42 -15.07
C GLU A 45 20.45 -0.04 -15.69
N SER A 46 21.20 0.89 -16.28
CA SER A 46 22.48 0.60 -16.93
C SER A 46 23.55 0.19 -15.92
N LEU A 47 23.62 0.86 -14.76
CA LEU A 47 24.54 0.50 -13.68
C LEU A 47 24.28 -0.91 -13.13
N TYR A 48 23.00 -1.28 -12.97
CA TYR A 48 22.63 -2.63 -12.56
C TYR A 48 22.96 -3.68 -13.63
N MET A 49 22.70 -3.39 -14.91
CA MET A 49 23.04 -4.29 -16.02
C MET A 49 24.55 -4.52 -16.16
N ASN A 50 25.37 -3.53 -15.80
CA ASN A 50 26.82 -3.65 -15.78
C ASN A 50 27.34 -4.42 -14.56
N GLY A 51 26.52 -4.60 -13.51
CA GLY A 51 26.90 -5.25 -12.26
C GLY A 51 27.56 -4.32 -11.24
N ASP A 52 27.57 -3.01 -11.48
CA ASP A 52 28.12 -2.01 -10.54
C ASP A 52 27.18 -1.73 -9.36
N LEU A 53 25.91 -2.12 -9.48
CA LEU A 53 24.86 -1.88 -8.52
C LEU A 53 24.18 -3.21 -8.13
N ASN A 54 23.96 -3.41 -6.83
CA ASN A 54 23.14 -4.50 -6.31
C ASN A 54 21.63 -4.16 -6.38
N VAL A 55 20.76 -5.12 -6.09
CA VAL A 55 19.30 -4.87 -6.13
C VAL A 55 18.89 -3.85 -5.06
N GLN A 56 19.47 -3.90 -3.87
CA GLN A 56 19.27 -2.89 -2.82
C GLN A 56 19.61 -1.46 -3.29
N GLY A 57 20.72 -1.30 -3.99
CA GLY A 57 21.19 -0.04 -4.55
C GLY A 57 20.31 0.42 -5.72
N LEU A 58 19.83 -0.52 -6.54
CA LEU A 58 18.85 -0.23 -7.60
C LEU A 58 17.53 0.30 -7.02
N VAL A 59 17.00 -0.35 -5.97
CA VAL A 59 15.81 0.12 -5.26
C VAL A 59 16.03 1.49 -4.63
N THR A 60 17.20 1.72 -4.03
CA THR A 60 17.56 3.02 -3.43
C THR A 60 17.61 4.12 -4.50
N ALA A 61 18.24 3.86 -5.65
CA ALA A 61 18.30 4.79 -6.77
C ALA A 61 16.91 5.11 -7.36
N PHE A 62 16.03 4.10 -7.45
CA PHE A 62 14.65 4.31 -7.89
C PHE A 62 13.85 5.14 -6.89
N ALA A 63 13.98 4.87 -5.59
CA ALA A 63 13.31 5.63 -4.55
C ALA A 63 13.84 7.07 -4.44
N GLN A 64 15.12 7.30 -4.74
CA GLN A 64 15.72 8.65 -4.77
C GLN A 64 15.44 9.42 -6.07
N SER A 65 14.86 8.77 -7.09
CA SER A 65 14.57 9.41 -8.37
C SER A 65 13.55 10.56 -8.25
N ASP A 66 13.70 11.54 -9.15
CA ASP A 66 12.73 12.64 -9.28
C ASP A 66 11.31 12.14 -9.57
N THR A 67 11.20 11.04 -10.34
CA THR A 67 9.93 10.42 -10.65
C THR A 67 9.21 9.93 -9.39
N TYR A 68 9.92 9.25 -8.48
CA TYR A 68 9.36 8.78 -7.22
C TYR A 68 8.96 9.95 -6.32
N ARG A 69 9.83 10.96 -6.22
CA ARG A 69 9.56 12.20 -5.46
C ARG A 69 8.28 12.89 -5.94
N ARG A 70 8.12 13.09 -7.25
CA ARG A 70 6.92 13.74 -7.84
C ARG A 70 5.64 12.93 -7.62
N LEU A 71 5.73 11.60 -7.63
CA LEU A 71 4.56 10.73 -7.44
C LEU A 71 4.13 10.66 -5.98
N PHE A 72 5.08 10.54 -5.05
CA PHE A 72 4.77 10.17 -3.68
C PHE A 72 5.05 11.25 -2.64
N LEU A 73 5.99 12.17 -2.86
CA LEU A 73 6.26 13.27 -1.94
C LEU A 73 5.37 14.47 -2.28
N ASP A 74 5.47 14.99 -3.50
CA ASP A 74 4.85 16.28 -3.87
C ASP A 74 3.32 16.26 -3.82
N LYS A 75 2.71 15.10 -4.09
CA LYS A 75 1.25 14.93 -4.15
C LYS A 75 0.61 14.62 -2.79
N ASN A 76 1.40 14.20 -1.81
CA ASN A 76 0.91 13.57 -0.59
C ASN A 76 1.33 14.34 0.66
N GLY A 77 0.54 14.20 1.73
CA GLY A 77 0.97 14.65 3.06
C GLY A 77 2.07 13.75 3.65
N PRO A 78 2.83 14.22 4.66
CA PRO A 78 3.98 13.50 5.21
C PRO A 78 3.61 12.12 5.77
N TYR A 79 2.44 11.98 6.39
CA TYR A 79 1.94 10.69 6.89
C TYR A 79 1.69 9.69 5.75
N ARG A 80 1.11 10.13 4.63
CA ARG A 80 0.84 9.29 3.47
C ARG A 80 2.14 8.90 2.76
N PHE A 81 3.09 9.82 2.67
CA PHE A 81 4.41 9.55 2.11
C PHE A 81 5.15 8.46 2.90
N VAL A 82 5.26 8.60 4.22
CA VAL A 82 5.90 7.59 5.08
C VAL A 82 5.18 6.25 4.99
N GLU A 83 3.85 6.24 5.03
CA GLU A 83 3.04 5.03 4.78
C GLU A 83 3.44 4.32 3.47
N LEU A 84 3.54 5.06 2.37
CA LEU A 84 3.90 4.49 1.07
C LEU A 84 5.34 3.98 1.06
N ASN A 85 6.29 4.67 1.69
CA ASN A 85 7.67 4.20 1.79
C ASN A 85 7.76 2.87 2.56
N PHE A 86 7.04 2.73 3.68
CA PHE A 86 6.95 1.46 4.40
C PHE A 86 6.40 0.33 3.52
N LYS A 87 5.39 0.64 2.68
CA LYS A 87 4.84 -0.33 1.72
C LYS A 87 5.84 -0.70 0.62
N HIS A 88 6.43 0.29 -0.05
CA HIS A 88 7.28 0.09 -1.23
C HIS A 88 8.64 -0.53 -0.88
N LEU A 89 9.26 -0.08 0.21
CA LEU A 89 10.64 -0.44 0.58
C LEU A 89 10.70 -1.58 1.60
N LEU A 90 9.81 -1.60 2.60
CA LEU A 90 9.82 -2.61 3.67
C LEU A 90 8.70 -3.66 3.53
N GLY A 91 7.74 -3.46 2.63
CA GLY A 91 6.66 -4.42 2.38
C GLY A 91 5.70 -4.61 3.56
N ARG A 92 5.58 -3.64 4.46
CA ARG A 92 4.70 -3.70 5.65
C ARG A 92 4.09 -2.34 5.96
N ALA A 93 3.12 -2.30 6.87
CA ALA A 93 2.67 -1.06 7.48
C ALA A 93 3.55 -0.63 8.66
N PRO A 94 3.59 0.67 9.01
CA PRO A 94 4.18 1.15 10.26
C PRO A 94 3.47 0.56 11.47
N HIS A 95 4.25 0.17 12.47
CA HIS A 95 3.75 -0.50 13.68
C HIS A 95 3.08 0.48 14.63
N ASN A 96 3.71 1.64 14.85
CA ASN A 96 3.30 2.59 15.88
C ASN A 96 3.41 4.04 15.39
N GLN A 97 2.72 4.95 16.07
CA GLN A 97 2.83 6.38 15.82
C GLN A 97 4.24 6.92 16.07
N ALA A 98 5.00 6.32 17.01
CA ALA A 98 6.36 6.72 17.31
C ALA A 98 7.30 6.50 16.11
N GLU A 99 7.24 5.32 15.49
CA GLU A 99 8.02 4.97 14.29
C GLU A 99 7.68 5.92 13.14
N LEU A 100 6.38 6.15 12.89
CA LEU A 100 5.97 7.09 11.85
C LEU A 100 6.47 8.51 12.14
N SER A 101 6.36 8.98 13.39
CA SER A 101 6.82 10.30 13.80
C SER A 101 8.33 10.47 13.63
N GLU A 102 9.11 9.42 13.86
CA GLU A 102 10.56 9.43 13.66
C GLU A 102 10.91 9.69 12.20
N HIS A 103 10.28 8.98 11.27
CA HIS A 103 10.51 9.20 9.83
C HIS A 103 10.04 10.57 9.35
N VAL A 104 8.91 11.08 9.88
CA VAL A 104 8.46 12.44 9.57
C VAL A 104 9.46 13.50 10.08
N GLN A 105 10.02 13.30 11.27
CA GLN A 105 11.04 14.20 11.83
C GLN A 105 12.35 14.12 11.04
N ARG A 106 12.78 12.91 10.65
CA ARG A 106 13.96 12.71 9.80
C ARG A 106 13.82 13.41 8.46
N LEU A 107 12.67 13.27 7.81
CA LEU A 107 12.38 13.98 6.56
C LEU A 107 12.50 15.50 6.71
N ALA A 108 12.03 16.05 7.84
CA ALA A 108 12.07 17.48 8.11
C ALA A 108 13.48 17.99 8.45
N ASN A 109 14.28 17.20 9.17
CA ASN A 109 15.59 17.64 9.70
C ASN A 109 16.76 17.29 8.79
N GLU A 110 16.75 16.10 8.18
CA GLU A 110 17.86 15.54 7.42
C GLU A 110 17.59 15.53 5.90
N GLY A 111 16.33 15.75 5.50
CA GLY A 111 15.90 15.83 4.11
C GLY A 111 15.46 14.49 3.52
N TYR A 112 15.18 14.52 2.21
CA TYR A 112 14.56 13.41 1.48
C TYR A 112 15.47 12.19 1.32
N GLU A 113 16.72 12.40 0.90
CA GLU A 113 17.66 11.31 0.65
C GLU A 113 17.98 10.53 1.93
N ALA A 114 18.15 11.24 3.05
CA ALA A 114 18.37 10.65 4.37
C ALA A 114 17.18 9.81 4.83
N GLU A 115 15.94 10.26 4.54
CA GLU A 115 14.73 9.49 4.86
C GLU A 115 14.66 8.19 4.06
N ILE A 116 14.91 8.22 2.75
CA ILE A 116 14.94 7.01 1.92
C ILE A 116 16.04 6.03 2.36
N ASN A 117 17.24 6.55 2.62
CA ASN A 117 18.38 5.76 3.10
C ASN A 117 18.08 5.08 4.44
N SER A 118 17.26 5.71 5.30
CA SER A 118 16.89 5.13 6.60
C SER A 118 16.12 3.82 6.48
N TYR A 119 15.40 3.58 5.37
CA TYR A 119 14.74 2.30 5.12
C TYR A 119 15.66 1.28 4.47
N THR A 120 16.32 1.65 3.36
CA THR A 120 17.06 0.69 2.54
C THR A 120 18.32 0.20 3.24
N TYR A 121 19.00 1.04 4.03
CA TYR A 121 20.17 0.66 4.82
C TYR A 121 19.82 0.22 6.25
N SER A 122 18.54 -0.03 6.55
CA SER A 122 18.15 -0.57 7.85
C SER A 122 18.54 -2.05 7.98
N ASN A 123 18.86 -2.48 9.21
CA ASN A 123 19.04 -3.90 9.52
C ASN A 123 17.78 -4.71 9.21
N GLU A 124 16.61 -4.08 9.27
CA GLU A 124 15.35 -4.75 8.95
C GLU A 124 15.27 -5.13 7.48
N TYR A 125 15.62 -4.22 6.57
CA TYR A 125 15.63 -4.47 5.14
C TYR A 125 16.57 -5.63 4.79
N LEU A 126 17.80 -5.59 5.33
CA LEU A 126 18.81 -6.64 5.14
C LEU A 126 18.36 -8.00 5.69
N ASN A 127 17.72 -8.04 6.85
CA ASN A 127 17.22 -9.30 7.42
C ASN A 127 15.98 -9.84 6.67
N ALA A 128 15.23 -8.99 5.99
CA ALA A 128 14.01 -9.36 5.30
C ALA A 128 14.23 -9.85 3.87
N PHE A 129 15.06 -9.12 3.11
CA PHE A 129 15.27 -9.34 1.68
C PHE A 129 16.74 -9.61 1.33
N GLY A 130 17.68 -9.24 2.21
CA GLY A 130 19.09 -9.25 1.86
C GLY A 130 19.44 -8.14 0.87
N VAL A 131 20.42 -8.41 0.01
CA VAL A 131 21.04 -7.40 -0.86
C VAL A 131 20.60 -7.55 -2.33
N ASP A 132 20.25 -8.77 -2.74
CA ASP A 132 20.03 -9.15 -4.14
C ASP A 132 18.58 -9.51 -4.47
N ASP A 133 17.65 -9.47 -3.49
CA ASP A 133 16.24 -9.70 -3.74
C ASP A 133 15.43 -8.40 -3.78
N VAL A 134 14.44 -8.36 -4.67
CA VAL A 134 13.50 -7.24 -4.76
C VAL A 134 12.57 -7.26 -3.55
N PRO A 135 12.31 -6.11 -2.90
CA PRO A 135 11.35 -6.03 -1.81
C PRO A 135 9.99 -6.61 -2.21
N ALA A 136 9.41 -7.39 -1.32
CA ALA A 136 8.10 -7.98 -1.51
C ALA A 136 7.21 -7.68 -0.32
N MET A 137 5.90 -7.65 -0.55
CA MET A 137 4.93 -7.47 0.52
C MET A 137 5.04 -8.64 1.51
N ARG A 138 5.39 -8.35 2.76
CA ARG A 138 5.59 -9.35 3.84
C ARG A 138 4.60 -9.21 4.98
N GLY A 139 3.98 -8.04 5.14
CA GLY A 139 2.97 -7.78 6.17
C GLY A 139 1.62 -8.46 5.93
N ASN A 140 1.45 -9.15 4.79
CA ASN A 140 0.28 -9.97 4.45
C ASN A 140 0.33 -11.39 5.07
N SER A 141 1.32 -11.66 5.91
CA SER A 141 1.48 -12.91 6.65
C SER A 141 1.61 -12.62 8.14
N SER A 142 1.16 -13.55 8.99
CA SER A 142 1.36 -13.44 10.43
C SER A 142 2.83 -13.70 10.76
N GLN A 143 3.49 -12.72 11.37
CA GLN A 143 4.88 -12.83 11.80
C GLN A 143 4.96 -13.02 13.32
N LEU A 144 5.96 -13.80 13.78
CA LEU A 144 6.16 -14.05 15.20
C LEU A 144 6.53 -12.74 15.91
N GLY A 145 5.91 -12.46 17.06
CA GLY A 145 6.17 -11.24 17.84
C GLY A 145 5.49 -9.97 17.31
N GLN A 146 4.78 -10.04 16.18
CA GLN A 146 4.07 -8.90 15.61
C GLN A 146 2.62 -8.83 16.07
N SER A 147 2.10 -7.60 16.20
CA SER A 147 0.71 -7.39 16.57
C SER A 147 -0.24 -7.74 15.43
N ASN A 148 -1.42 -8.31 15.76
CA ASN A 148 -2.45 -8.57 14.75
C ASN A 148 -2.94 -7.29 14.06
N VAL A 149 -2.88 -6.14 14.75
CA VAL A 149 -3.20 -4.84 14.17
C VAL A 149 -2.25 -4.51 13.02
N SER A 150 -0.94 -4.78 13.17
CA SER A 150 0.05 -4.59 12.11
C SER A 150 -0.28 -5.39 10.85
N TYR A 151 -0.74 -6.63 11.02
CA TYR A 151 -1.22 -7.45 9.90
C TYR A 151 -2.41 -6.79 9.20
N THR A 152 -3.44 -6.40 9.96
CA THR A 152 -4.63 -5.76 9.37
C THR A 152 -4.34 -4.43 8.68
N ARG A 153 -3.37 -3.65 9.18
CA ARG A 153 -2.89 -2.43 8.52
C ARG A 153 -2.16 -2.73 7.22
N SER A 154 -1.26 -3.71 7.23
CA SER A 154 -0.53 -4.11 6.03
C SER A 154 -1.46 -4.61 4.92
N VAL A 155 -2.48 -5.40 5.28
CA VAL A 155 -3.53 -5.86 4.35
C VAL A 155 -4.38 -4.69 3.84
N ALA A 156 -4.71 -3.70 4.68
CA ALA A 156 -5.49 -2.54 4.27
C ALA A 156 -4.75 -1.63 3.28
N MET A 157 -3.42 -1.62 3.31
CA MET A 157 -2.60 -0.89 2.33
C MET A 157 -2.42 -1.65 1.02
N ASP A 158 -2.69 -2.97 1.01
CA ASP A 158 -2.62 -3.76 -0.20
C ASP A 158 -3.76 -3.38 -1.15
N SER A 159 -3.39 -2.88 -2.33
CA SER A 159 -4.33 -2.52 -3.39
C SER A 159 -4.62 -3.70 -4.32
N GLY A 160 -3.93 -4.83 -4.13
CA GLY A 160 -4.05 -6.03 -4.95
C GLY A 160 -3.26 -5.93 -6.27
N PHE A 161 -3.22 -7.02 -7.04
CA PHE A 161 -2.37 -7.13 -8.24
C PHE A 161 -2.67 -6.10 -9.33
N ALA A 162 -3.94 -5.71 -9.47
CA ALA A 162 -4.41 -4.70 -10.42
C ALA A 162 -4.61 -3.31 -9.77
N GLY A 163 -4.24 -3.17 -8.50
CA GLY A 163 -4.30 -1.91 -7.77
C GLY A 163 -3.14 -0.98 -8.11
N PHE A 164 -3.33 0.31 -7.86
CA PHE A 164 -2.30 1.34 -7.95
C PHE A 164 -2.38 2.27 -6.74
N ASP A 165 -1.22 2.72 -6.24
CA ASP A 165 -1.11 3.49 -5.00
C ASP A 165 -1.26 5.01 -5.14
N GLY A 166 -1.87 5.49 -6.23
CA GLY A 166 -2.06 6.91 -6.53
C GLY A 166 -3.06 7.69 -5.68
N SER A 167 -3.57 7.11 -4.59
CA SER A 167 -4.44 7.84 -3.66
C SER A 167 -3.64 8.79 -2.78
N ASN A 168 -4.06 10.05 -2.71
CA ASN A 168 -3.35 11.09 -1.95
C ASN A 168 -3.69 11.10 -0.45
N SER A 169 -4.74 10.38 -0.03
CA SER A 169 -5.17 10.33 1.37
C SER A 169 -4.48 9.19 2.12
N SER A 170 -3.99 9.46 3.32
CA SER A 170 -3.53 8.41 4.24
C SER A 170 -4.65 7.41 4.54
N ILE A 171 -4.31 6.13 4.47
CA ILE A 171 -5.21 5.02 4.78
C ILE A 171 -5.15 4.70 6.28
N LEU A 172 -3.97 4.84 6.88
CA LEU A 172 -3.70 4.35 8.24
C LEU A 172 -3.70 5.44 9.32
N LEU A 173 -3.77 6.73 8.99
CA LEU A 173 -3.69 7.83 9.97
C LEU A 173 -4.61 7.62 11.18
N SER A 174 -5.88 7.30 10.93
CA SER A 174 -6.85 7.06 12.00
C SER A 174 -6.54 5.78 12.80
N SER A 175 -6.10 4.73 12.13
CA SER A 175 -5.75 3.43 12.74
C SER A 175 -4.50 3.53 13.61
N ILE A 176 -3.50 4.29 13.18
CA ILE A 176 -2.24 4.50 13.92
C ILE A 176 -2.51 5.41 15.11
N GLY A 177 -3.24 6.51 14.92
CA GLY A 177 -3.55 7.46 16.00
C GLY A 177 -4.44 6.90 17.11
N THR A 178 -5.38 6.00 16.77
CA THR A 178 -6.30 5.38 17.75
C THR A 178 -5.89 3.97 18.18
N ASN A 179 -4.82 3.43 17.61
CA ASN A 179 -4.42 2.03 17.71
C ASN A 179 -5.53 1.00 17.39
N ALA A 180 -6.58 1.42 16.69
CA ALA A 180 -7.66 0.54 16.26
C ALA A 180 -7.30 -0.12 14.91
N ALA A 181 -7.72 -1.37 14.69
CA ALA A 181 -7.58 -1.99 13.37
C ALA A 181 -8.35 -1.16 12.32
N PRO A 182 -7.77 -0.90 11.14
CA PRO A 182 -8.51 -0.26 10.07
C PRO A 182 -9.71 -1.12 9.72
N ALA A 183 -10.81 -0.50 9.27
CA ALA A 183 -11.96 -1.24 8.82
C ALA A 183 -11.56 -2.05 7.58
N ALA A 184 -11.15 -3.30 7.80
CA ALA A 184 -11.12 -4.30 6.75
C ALA A 184 -12.50 -4.29 6.07
N GLY A 185 -12.52 -4.57 4.77
CA GLY A 185 -13.75 -4.69 3.99
C GLY A 185 -14.85 -5.51 4.70
N PRO A 186 -16.09 -5.44 4.20
CA PRO A 186 -17.31 -5.77 4.93
C PRO A 186 -17.15 -6.99 5.86
N LYS A 187 -17.12 -6.74 7.17
CA LYS A 187 -16.99 -7.80 8.19
C LYS A 187 -18.11 -8.83 7.99
N THR A 188 -17.74 -10.05 7.64
CA THR A 188 -18.69 -11.17 7.53
C THR A 188 -19.07 -11.61 8.96
N PRO A 189 -20.36 -11.60 9.34
CA PRO A 189 -20.76 -11.88 10.71
C PRO A 189 -20.64 -13.37 11.05
N GLY A 190 -19.76 -13.69 12.02
CA GLY A 190 -19.75 -14.99 12.71
C GLY A 190 -20.94 -15.17 13.67
N PRO A 191 -21.22 -16.42 14.08
CA PRO A 191 -22.40 -16.83 14.85
C PRO A 191 -22.31 -16.35 16.30
N GLY A 192 -22.74 -15.13 16.56
CA GLY A 192 -22.88 -14.57 17.90
C GLY A 192 -24.06 -13.60 17.92
N ASN A 193 -24.59 -13.35 19.12
CA ASN A 193 -25.77 -12.52 19.42
C ASN A 193 -26.02 -11.42 18.38
N ARG A 194 -26.93 -11.69 17.43
CA ARG A 194 -27.06 -10.90 16.18
C ARG A 194 -27.60 -9.49 16.43
N ASP A 195 -28.29 -9.27 17.55
CA ASP A 195 -28.94 -8.00 17.89
C ASP A 195 -28.06 -7.00 18.64
N SER A 196 -26.94 -7.44 19.23
CA SER A 196 -25.94 -6.53 19.79
C SER A 196 -25.06 -5.88 18.71
N LYS A 197 -25.05 -6.45 17.50
CA LYS A 197 -24.30 -5.95 16.34
C LYS A 197 -25.13 -4.94 15.57
N ARG A 198 -24.52 -3.81 15.21
CA ARG A 198 -25.15 -2.78 14.38
C ARG A 198 -24.65 -2.90 12.94
N TYR A 199 -25.59 -2.91 12.02
CA TYR A 199 -25.33 -2.94 10.59
C TYR A 199 -25.42 -1.52 10.05
N THR A 200 -24.34 -1.06 9.44
CA THR A 200 -24.30 0.16 8.67
C THR A 200 -24.70 -0.13 7.24
N ILE A 201 -25.83 0.43 6.82
CA ILE A 201 -26.33 0.42 5.45
C ILE A 201 -25.87 1.70 4.79
N THR A 202 -25.02 1.58 3.77
CA THR A 202 -24.66 2.69 2.88
C THR A 202 -25.56 2.61 1.66
N TRP A 203 -26.26 3.69 1.33
CA TRP A 203 -27.24 3.73 0.24
C TRP A 203 -27.19 5.08 -0.46
N THR A 204 -27.68 5.12 -1.69
CA THR A 204 -27.75 6.34 -2.51
C THR A 204 -29.20 6.68 -2.86
N THR A 205 -29.53 7.96 -3.00
CA THR A 205 -30.83 8.44 -3.45
C THR A 205 -30.68 9.54 -4.50
N ALA A 206 -31.59 9.55 -5.47
CA ALA A 206 -31.65 10.57 -6.52
C ALA A 206 -32.28 11.89 -6.02
N SER A 207 -33.07 11.85 -4.95
CA SER A 207 -33.77 13.01 -4.40
C SER A 207 -33.54 13.10 -2.90
N PRO A 208 -32.42 13.69 -2.44
CA PRO A 208 -32.13 13.82 -1.03
C PRO A 208 -33.04 14.88 -0.41
N VAL A 209 -33.98 14.46 0.44
CA VAL A 209 -34.94 15.33 1.14
C VAL A 209 -34.54 15.49 2.62
N GLY A 210 -34.78 16.67 3.19
CA GLY A 210 -34.56 16.98 4.61
C GLY A 210 -33.17 17.51 4.93
N VAL A 211 -32.74 17.34 6.19
CA VAL A 211 -31.46 17.87 6.71
C VAL A 211 -30.24 17.23 6.02
N ARG A 212 -30.37 15.98 5.56
CA ARG A 212 -29.28 15.24 4.89
C ARG A 212 -29.38 15.39 3.38
N ARG A 213 -28.81 16.47 2.84
CA ARG A 213 -28.76 16.79 1.40
C ARG A 213 -27.62 16.09 0.63
N ARG A 214 -27.26 14.86 1.01
CA ARG A 214 -26.24 14.07 0.30
C ARG A 214 -26.91 12.93 -0.44
N SER A 215 -26.46 12.67 -1.67
CA SER A 215 -26.90 11.54 -2.49
C SER A 215 -26.55 10.22 -1.79
N VAL A 216 -25.32 10.08 -1.30
CA VAL A 216 -24.88 8.94 -0.49
C VAL A 216 -25.16 9.19 0.99
N GLN A 217 -25.89 8.28 1.61
CA GLN A 217 -26.28 8.30 3.01
C GLN A 217 -25.89 7.01 3.72
N ARG A 218 -25.73 7.13 5.04
CA ARG A 218 -25.38 6.03 5.94
C ARG A 218 -26.38 5.95 7.08
N THR A 219 -26.97 4.78 7.25
CA THR A 219 -27.93 4.46 8.33
C THR A 219 -27.46 3.25 9.10
N SER A 220 -27.57 3.26 10.43
CA SER A 220 -27.16 2.16 11.31
C SER A 220 -28.40 1.53 11.96
N ALA A 221 -28.55 0.21 11.87
CA ALA A 221 -29.67 -0.53 12.44
C ALA A 221 -29.21 -1.87 13.05
N PRO A 222 -29.80 -2.34 14.17
CA PRO A 222 -29.57 -3.70 14.67
C PRO A 222 -30.21 -4.75 13.74
N TYR A 223 -29.85 -6.03 13.90
CA TYR A 223 -30.35 -7.11 13.04
C TYR A 223 -31.88 -7.20 13.04
N SER A 224 -32.51 -7.12 14.22
CA SER A 224 -33.97 -7.13 14.38
C SER A 224 -34.70 -6.08 13.54
N SER A 225 -34.07 -4.92 13.33
CA SER A 225 -34.65 -3.78 12.61
C SER A 225 -34.08 -3.61 11.19
N LEU A 226 -33.23 -4.54 10.73
CA LEU A 226 -32.52 -4.45 9.46
C LEU A 226 -33.50 -4.48 8.28
N THR A 227 -34.43 -5.45 8.28
CA THR A 227 -35.45 -5.61 7.23
C THR A 227 -36.31 -4.38 7.10
N THR A 228 -36.80 -3.84 8.23
CA THR A 228 -37.61 -2.63 8.26
C THR A 228 -36.84 -1.42 7.73
N SER A 229 -35.55 -1.30 8.08
CA SER A 229 -34.68 -0.22 7.63
C SER A 229 -34.43 -0.29 6.11
N ILE A 230 -34.16 -1.49 5.57
CA ILE A 230 -33.99 -1.74 4.13
C ILE A 230 -35.27 -1.37 3.37
N GLN A 231 -36.42 -1.84 3.85
CA GLN A 231 -37.71 -1.54 3.25
C GLN A 231 -38.01 -0.04 3.26
N ALA A 232 -37.68 0.67 4.36
CA ALA A 232 -37.86 2.12 4.44
C ALA A 232 -36.98 2.88 3.43
N ILE A 233 -35.74 2.43 3.18
CA ILE A 233 -34.84 3.02 2.19
C ILE A 233 -35.39 2.79 0.77
N GLN A 234 -35.80 1.56 0.47
CA GLN A 234 -36.35 1.20 -0.85
C GLN A 234 -37.66 1.93 -1.14
N LYS A 235 -38.56 2.06 -0.15
CA LYS A 235 -39.80 2.84 -0.29
C LYS A 235 -39.56 4.31 -0.63
N ARG A 236 -38.42 4.87 -0.21
CA ARG A 236 -37.99 6.25 -0.55
C ARG A 236 -37.26 6.34 -1.89
N GLY A 237 -37.16 5.24 -2.65
CA GLY A 237 -36.42 5.19 -3.91
C GLY A 237 -34.89 5.11 -3.76
N GLY A 238 -34.38 4.81 -2.56
CA GLY A 238 -32.95 4.65 -2.31
C GLY A 238 -32.42 3.30 -2.81
N ARG A 239 -31.22 3.29 -3.40
CA ARG A 239 -30.49 2.08 -3.81
C ARG A 239 -29.41 1.74 -2.79
N ILE A 240 -29.35 0.50 -2.34
CA ILE A 240 -28.36 0.05 -1.36
C ILE A 240 -27.02 -0.19 -2.07
N LEU A 241 -25.94 0.38 -1.53
CA LEU A 241 -24.58 0.22 -2.03
C LEU A 241 -23.84 -0.89 -1.27
N SER A 242 -23.90 -0.84 0.07
CA SER A 242 -23.25 -1.84 0.92
C SER A 242 -23.93 -1.95 2.28
N ILE A 243 -23.85 -3.15 2.88
CA ILE A 243 -24.25 -3.40 4.26
C ILE A 243 -23.05 -4.01 4.98
N ALA A 244 -22.57 -3.35 6.01
CA ALA A 244 -21.42 -3.79 6.78
C ALA A 244 -21.73 -3.77 8.28
N ASN A 245 -21.26 -4.77 9.02
CA ASN A 245 -21.28 -4.71 10.49
C ASN A 245 -20.25 -3.67 10.98
N THR A 246 -20.65 -2.82 11.93
CA THR A 246 -19.73 -1.90 12.63
C THR A 246 -18.77 -2.68 13.52
#